data_AF-K3X6Q6-F1
#
_entry.id   AF-K3X6Q6-F1
#
_cell.length_a   1.000
_cell.length_b   1.000
_cell.length_c   1.000
_cell.angle_alpha   90.00
_cell.angle_beta   90.00
_cell.angle_gamma   90.00
#
_symmetry.space_group_name_H-M   'P 1'
#
loop_
_entity.id
_entity.type
_entity.pdbx_description
1 polymer ?
#
loop_
_entity_poly.entity_id
_entity_poly.type
_entity_poly.pdbx_seq_one_letter_code
_entity_poly.pdbx_strand_id
1 'polypeptide(L)'
;MRMAARCTPEGVDVYWNDVGGTLDGHLDSKTFFGKMYIKLYPFHRIMVYDDAKDETIIRDDKFSEFLFLNFSPAILKKRPLRACGAPIHFPFKRLERVKLNSTVVTDSHGNSVTYTKEDGEKAKLMFCYTMDVITVEANSKEHKMAAGFEVSMTYRDGFADLQDEGTGETLRLANHVAVMGPEHIRLTATMQESAQLTQIFAQNQECWEPMLKTQQHDCRKYRENFLEKHNKSRRVLNDGFWYYVYNNPTLSYDSLVERLRRTEPNLFIRELSFLFKRMAFVRFQPAVKFWFLFWDDLFACNGDMACLKRYRADFDPLEPTSIYYRIMKRDALETRLSERKQRGKPFSVWTVLCRRKTLFHDKLLTLLYEQLERCIGPIGKPAAPASKPSAPNDKVNPWSECHSIMALEGEDAKD
;
A
#
# COMPACT_ATOMS: atom_id res chain seq x y z
N MET A 1 -6.32 1.09 -23.29
CA MET A 1 -5.31 0.93 -22.22
C MET A 1 -5.88 0.57 -20.86
N ARG A 2 -6.82 1.35 -20.27
CA ARG A 2 -7.35 1.06 -18.91
C ARG A 2 -7.92 -0.36 -18.73
N MET A 3 -8.71 -0.84 -19.69
CA MET A 3 -9.22 -2.23 -19.67
C MET A 3 -8.10 -3.26 -19.75
N ALA A 4 -7.10 -3.05 -20.61
CA ALA A 4 -5.95 -3.94 -20.73
C ALA A 4 -5.14 -3.99 -19.41
N ALA A 5 -5.01 -2.86 -18.71
CA ALA A 5 -4.35 -2.79 -17.41
C ALA A 5 -5.12 -3.57 -16.32
N ARG A 6 -6.45 -3.51 -16.32
CA ARG A 6 -7.30 -4.25 -15.36
C ARG A 6 -7.34 -5.75 -15.63
N CYS A 7 -7.33 -6.15 -16.90
CA CYS A 7 -7.54 -7.55 -17.26
C CYS A 7 -6.25 -8.39 -17.26
N THR A 8 -5.07 -7.77 -17.33
CA THR A 8 -3.82 -8.53 -17.55
C THR A 8 -2.80 -8.35 -16.42
N PRO A 9 -2.26 -7.14 -16.18
CA PRO A 9 -1.23 -6.96 -15.16
C PRO A 9 -1.76 -6.65 -13.75
N GLU A 10 -3.02 -6.24 -13.56
CA GLU A 10 -3.54 -5.96 -12.21
C GLU A 10 -3.54 -7.23 -11.36
N GLY A 11 -3.01 -7.13 -10.14
CA GLY A 11 -2.78 -8.23 -9.21
C GLY A 11 -1.30 -8.43 -8.90
N VAL A 12 -0.91 -9.69 -8.68
CA VAL A 12 0.43 -10.10 -8.22
C VAL A 12 1.32 -10.52 -9.40
N ASP A 13 2.57 -10.89 -9.14
CA ASP A 13 3.53 -11.34 -10.16
C ASP A 13 3.90 -10.32 -11.22
N VAL A 14 3.89 -9.05 -10.84
CA VAL A 14 4.19 -7.92 -11.71
C VAL A 14 5.64 -7.49 -11.56
N TYR A 15 6.27 -7.07 -12.65
CA TYR A 15 7.65 -6.57 -12.69
C TYR A 15 7.69 -5.11 -13.15
N TRP A 16 8.46 -4.26 -12.45
CA TRP A 16 8.68 -2.87 -12.84
C TRP A 16 9.99 -2.31 -12.29
N ASN A 17 10.96 -2.02 -13.15
CA ASN A 17 12.31 -1.61 -12.77
C ASN A 17 12.64 -0.14 -13.06
N ASP A 18 11.64 0.70 -13.32
CA ASP A 18 11.84 2.13 -13.54
C ASP A 18 11.70 2.88 -12.20
N VAL A 19 12.73 3.65 -11.86
CA VAL A 19 12.75 4.57 -10.70
C VAL A 19 11.84 5.78 -10.95
N GLY A 20 11.50 6.04 -12.21
CA GLY A 20 10.59 7.10 -12.62
C GLY A 20 9.19 6.89 -12.06
N GLY A 21 8.82 7.70 -11.07
CA GLY A 21 7.49 7.71 -10.47
C GLY A 21 7.41 7.07 -9.08
N THR A 22 8.54 6.66 -8.50
CA THR A 22 8.62 6.25 -7.09
C THR A 22 8.36 7.46 -6.18
N LEU A 23 7.52 7.29 -5.16
CA LEU A 23 6.99 8.40 -4.37
C LEU A 23 8.04 9.14 -3.54
N ASP A 24 9.07 8.44 -3.06
CA ASP A 24 10.19 8.98 -2.28
C ASP A 24 11.42 9.32 -3.14
N GLY A 25 11.35 9.06 -4.45
CA GLY A 25 12.43 9.31 -5.41
C GLY A 25 13.55 8.28 -5.42
N HIS A 26 13.45 7.21 -4.63
CA HIS A 26 14.45 6.15 -4.53
C HIS A 26 13.79 4.78 -4.66
N LEU A 27 14.28 3.95 -5.60
CA LEU A 27 13.80 2.59 -5.74
C LEU A 27 14.81 1.63 -5.09
N ASP A 28 14.46 1.15 -3.90
CA ASP A 28 15.25 0.25 -3.07
C ASP A 28 15.00 -1.23 -3.38
N SER A 29 13.93 -1.52 -4.14
CA SER A 29 13.64 -2.88 -4.61
C SER A 29 14.79 -3.43 -5.46
N LYS A 30 15.29 -4.61 -5.09
CA LYS A 30 16.36 -5.33 -5.81
C LYS A 30 15.79 -6.32 -6.82
N THR A 31 14.62 -6.88 -6.51
CA THR A 31 13.93 -7.85 -7.37
C THR A 31 13.08 -7.17 -8.45
N PHE A 32 12.61 -5.96 -8.19
CA PHE A 32 11.65 -5.19 -8.99
C PHE A 32 10.29 -5.88 -9.18
N PHE A 33 10.01 -6.92 -8.41
CA PHE A 33 8.75 -7.62 -8.44
C PHE A 33 7.81 -7.12 -7.34
N GLY A 34 6.52 -7.26 -7.61
CA GLY A 34 5.49 -6.74 -6.72
C GLY A 34 4.09 -7.08 -7.17
N LYS A 35 3.15 -6.33 -6.59
CA LYS A 35 1.76 -6.26 -7.03
C LYS A 35 1.47 -4.90 -7.67
N MET A 36 0.61 -4.89 -8.67
CA MET A 36 0.05 -3.67 -9.23
C MET A 36 -1.45 -3.64 -9.03
N TYR A 37 -1.95 -2.50 -8.54
CA TYR A 37 -3.39 -2.26 -8.44
C TYR A 37 -3.77 -0.95 -9.09
N ILE A 38 -5.03 -0.84 -9.48
CA ILE A 38 -5.54 0.35 -10.17
C ILE A 38 -6.40 1.17 -9.23
N LYS A 39 -5.95 2.40 -8.95
CA LYS A 39 -6.84 3.44 -8.43
C LYS A 39 -7.66 3.97 -9.60
N LEU A 40 -8.97 3.79 -9.54
CA LEU A 40 -9.87 4.21 -10.62
C LEU A 40 -9.89 5.72 -10.81
N TYR A 41 -9.80 6.46 -9.71
CA TYR A 41 -9.88 7.90 -9.72
C TYR A 41 -9.03 8.58 -8.61
N PRO A 42 -8.18 9.56 -8.96
CA PRO A 42 -7.66 9.76 -10.32
C PRO A 42 -7.02 8.46 -10.83
N PHE A 43 -7.14 8.18 -12.14
CA PHE A 43 -6.70 6.90 -12.69
C PHE A 43 -5.19 6.74 -12.55
N HIS A 44 -4.76 5.83 -11.69
CA HIS A 44 -3.36 5.53 -11.46
C HIS A 44 -3.15 4.03 -11.39
N ARG A 45 -2.03 3.57 -11.94
CA ARG A 45 -1.52 2.21 -11.76
C ARG A 45 -0.42 2.31 -10.72
N ILE A 46 -0.64 1.70 -9.56
CA ILE A 46 0.28 1.77 -8.43
C ILE A 46 0.94 0.42 -8.30
N MET A 47 2.27 0.42 -8.43
CA MET A 47 3.14 -0.71 -8.16
C MET A 47 3.57 -0.65 -6.70
N VAL A 48 3.45 -1.77 -6.00
CA VAL A 48 3.97 -1.98 -4.64
C VAL A 48 4.92 -3.15 -4.71
N TYR A 49 6.17 -2.92 -4.32
CA TYR A 49 7.24 -3.91 -4.39
C TYR A 49 7.16 -4.91 -3.23
N ASP A 50 7.53 -6.17 -3.44
CA ASP A 50 7.48 -7.13 -2.33
C ASP A 50 8.74 -7.12 -1.44
N ASP A 51 9.87 -6.58 -1.90
CA ASP A 51 11.14 -6.49 -1.14
C ASP A 51 11.49 -5.09 -0.62
N ALA A 52 10.65 -4.08 -0.90
CA ALA A 52 10.84 -2.71 -0.44
C ALA A 52 9.51 -2.10 0.00
N LYS A 53 9.57 -0.97 0.72
CA LYS A 53 8.37 -0.21 1.12
C LYS A 53 7.91 0.76 0.04
N ASP A 54 8.58 0.74 -1.11
CA ASP A 54 8.40 1.73 -2.15
C ASP A 54 7.07 1.50 -2.87
N GLU A 55 6.45 2.61 -3.26
CA GLU A 55 5.32 2.61 -4.19
C GLU A 55 5.69 3.45 -5.40
N THR A 56 5.34 2.95 -6.59
CA THR A 56 5.62 3.63 -7.86
C THR A 56 4.35 3.79 -8.69
N ILE A 57 4.12 5.00 -9.18
CA ILE A 57 3.03 5.30 -10.09
C ILE A 57 3.50 5.06 -11.53
N ILE A 58 2.94 4.04 -12.19
CA ILE A 58 3.21 3.76 -13.59
C ILE A 58 2.41 4.73 -14.46
N ARG A 59 3.11 5.67 -15.09
CA ARG A 59 2.55 6.72 -15.95
C ARG A 59 2.08 6.18 -17.31
N ASP A 60 1.25 6.95 -18.00
CA ASP A 60 0.63 6.53 -19.27
C ASP A 60 1.65 6.37 -20.41
N ASP A 61 2.66 7.22 -20.47
CA ASP A 61 3.78 7.16 -21.42
C ASP A 61 4.65 5.91 -21.26
N LYS A 62 4.66 5.35 -20.05
CA LYS A 62 5.45 4.16 -19.67
C LYS A 62 4.67 2.86 -19.70
N PHE A 63 3.37 2.90 -19.99
CA PHE A 63 2.51 1.72 -19.88
C PHE A 63 2.84 0.62 -20.91
N SER A 64 3.22 1.00 -22.14
CA SER A 64 3.62 0.02 -23.17
C SER A 64 4.91 -0.71 -22.79
N GLU A 65 5.89 0.01 -22.24
CA GLU A 65 7.13 -0.55 -21.71
C GLU A 65 6.84 -1.52 -20.57
N PHE A 66 5.99 -1.12 -19.63
CA PHE A 66 5.54 -1.97 -18.53
C PHE A 66 4.90 -3.28 -19.00
N LEU A 67 4.01 -3.23 -20.00
CA LEU A 67 3.41 -4.45 -20.56
C LEU A 67 4.49 -5.31 -21.22
N PHE A 68 5.35 -4.73 -22.05
CA PHE A 68 6.41 -5.48 -22.74
C PHE A 68 7.33 -6.21 -21.75
N LEU A 69 7.76 -5.54 -20.67
CA LEU A 69 8.57 -6.15 -19.62
C LEU A 69 7.87 -7.36 -19.00
N ASN A 70 6.59 -7.22 -18.63
CA ASN A 70 5.82 -8.27 -17.95
C ASN A 70 5.48 -9.49 -18.83
N PHE A 71 5.59 -9.37 -20.15
CA PHE A 71 5.43 -10.48 -21.09
C PHE A 71 6.75 -10.93 -21.73
N SER A 72 7.87 -10.31 -21.35
CA SER A 72 9.18 -10.70 -21.86
C SER A 72 9.54 -12.11 -21.35
N PRO A 73 10.15 -12.97 -22.19
CA PRO A 73 10.56 -14.31 -21.78
C PRO A 73 11.49 -14.30 -20.56
N ALA A 74 12.34 -13.28 -20.43
CA ALA A 74 13.25 -13.12 -19.30
C ALA A 74 12.51 -12.97 -17.96
N ILE A 75 11.44 -12.16 -17.92
CA ILE A 75 10.64 -11.96 -16.70
C ILE A 75 9.72 -13.15 -16.46
N LEU A 76 9.15 -13.75 -17.51
CA LEU A 76 8.30 -14.95 -17.38
C LEU A 76 9.07 -16.13 -16.76
N LYS A 77 10.34 -16.32 -17.11
CA LYS A 77 11.20 -17.35 -16.50
C LYS A 77 11.49 -17.12 -15.01
N LYS A 78 11.42 -15.88 -14.52
CA LYS A 78 11.65 -15.54 -13.11
C LYS A 78 10.44 -15.77 -12.22
N ARG A 79 9.22 -15.76 -12.76
CA ARG A 79 7.98 -15.92 -11.97
C ARG A 79 7.91 -17.26 -11.21
N PRO A 80 8.27 -18.42 -11.79
CA PRO A 80 8.28 -19.70 -11.07
C PRO A 80 9.18 -19.73 -9.84
N LEU A 81 10.28 -18.96 -9.85
CA LEU A 81 11.20 -18.85 -8.71
C LEU A 81 10.53 -18.28 -7.45
N ARG A 82 9.38 -17.62 -7.63
CA ARG A 82 8.58 -17.04 -6.56
C ARG A 82 7.58 -18.01 -5.94
N ALA A 83 7.58 -19.27 -6.39
CA ALA A 83 6.61 -20.28 -5.99
C ALA A 83 7.19 -21.45 -5.18
N CYS A 84 8.39 -21.28 -4.63
CA CYS A 84 9.10 -22.35 -3.96
C CYS A 84 8.65 -22.46 -2.49
N GLY A 85 7.79 -23.45 -2.21
CA GLY A 85 7.37 -23.87 -0.86
C GLY A 85 7.47 -25.38 -0.63
N ALA A 86 8.09 -26.11 -1.56
CA ALA A 86 8.07 -27.57 -1.59
C ALA A 86 9.32 -28.18 -0.95
N PRO A 87 9.24 -29.42 -0.44
CA PRO A 87 10.41 -30.20 -0.11
C PRO A 87 11.27 -30.42 -1.35
N ILE A 88 12.58 -30.20 -1.22
CA ILE A 88 13.57 -30.36 -2.27
C ILE A 88 14.70 -31.23 -1.73
N HIS A 89 15.07 -32.25 -2.50
CA HIS A 89 16.26 -33.03 -2.25
C HIS A 89 17.50 -32.25 -2.74
N PHE A 90 18.26 -31.69 -1.80
CA PHE A 90 19.50 -30.97 -2.08
C PHE A 90 20.56 -31.23 -0.99
N PRO A 91 21.27 -32.38 -1.06
CA PRO A 91 22.14 -32.84 0.00
C PRO A 91 23.40 -31.98 0.09
N PHE A 92 23.83 -31.69 1.32
CA PHE A 92 25.10 -31.02 1.56
C PHE A 92 25.71 -31.43 2.90
N LYS A 93 27.00 -31.09 3.08
CA LYS A 93 27.73 -31.32 4.32
C LYS A 93 28.36 -30.01 4.80
N ARG A 94 28.32 -29.73 6.10
CA ARG A 94 29.04 -28.60 6.69
C ARG A 94 29.60 -28.92 8.07
N LEU A 95 30.71 -28.27 8.39
CA LEU A 95 31.34 -28.36 9.70
C LEU A 95 30.69 -27.35 10.65
N GLU A 96 30.14 -27.83 11.77
CA GLU A 96 29.50 -26.99 12.78
C GLU A 96 30.13 -27.15 14.15
N ARG A 97 30.02 -26.10 14.97
CA ARG A 97 30.47 -26.11 16.36
C ARG A 97 29.28 -26.27 17.29
N VAL A 98 29.07 -27.48 17.80
CA VAL A 98 27.93 -27.81 18.66
C VAL A 98 28.39 -27.92 20.11
N LYS A 99 27.60 -27.37 21.03
CA LYS A 99 27.78 -27.60 22.47
C LYS A 99 27.16 -28.96 22.80
N LEU A 100 27.95 -29.87 23.36
CA LEU A 100 27.50 -31.23 23.68
C LEU A 100 26.77 -31.32 25.03
N ASN A 101 26.38 -30.20 25.65
CA ASN A 101 25.73 -30.21 26.96
C ASN A 101 24.30 -30.76 26.82
N SER A 102 24.01 -31.88 27.49
CA SER A 102 22.68 -32.50 27.56
C SER A 102 22.14 -32.95 26.20
N THR A 103 23.02 -33.27 25.24
CA THR A 103 22.58 -33.78 23.94
C THR A 103 22.29 -35.27 24.07
N VAL A 104 21.04 -35.66 23.78
CA VAL A 104 20.63 -37.07 23.73
C VAL A 104 21.15 -37.64 22.42
N VAL A 105 22.02 -38.64 22.50
CA VAL A 105 22.60 -39.32 21.34
C VAL A 105 22.11 -40.76 21.34
N THR A 106 21.69 -41.25 20.18
CA THR A 106 21.19 -42.62 20.06
C THR A 106 22.29 -43.53 19.51
N ASP A 107 22.55 -44.64 20.19
CA ASP A 107 23.48 -45.66 19.72
C ASP A 107 22.88 -46.50 18.58
N SER A 108 23.68 -47.39 17.99
CA SER A 108 23.25 -48.32 16.93
C SER A 108 22.20 -49.34 17.37
N HIS A 109 21.93 -49.44 18.67
CA HIS A 109 20.97 -50.36 19.30
C HIS A 109 19.68 -49.65 19.74
N GLY A 110 19.54 -48.34 19.49
CA GLY A 110 18.37 -47.55 19.84
C GLY A 110 18.38 -47.01 21.28
N ASN A 111 19.45 -47.21 22.04
CA ASN A 111 19.57 -46.66 23.40
C ASN A 111 20.02 -45.20 23.33
N SER A 112 19.41 -44.37 24.18
CA SER A 112 19.69 -42.94 24.25
C SER A 112 20.68 -42.66 25.38
N VAL A 113 21.89 -42.19 25.03
CA VAL A 113 22.94 -41.78 25.96
C VAL A 113 23.00 -40.26 26.00
N THR A 114 22.83 -39.67 27.18
CA THR A 114 23.00 -38.22 27.37
C THR A 114 24.47 -37.90 27.55
N TYR A 115 25.05 -37.17 26.59
CA TYR A 115 26.40 -36.65 26.74
C TYR A 115 26.40 -35.42 27.65
N THR A 116 27.26 -35.44 28.66
CA THR A 116 27.59 -34.29 29.49
C THR A 116 29.11 -34.11 29.45
N LYS A 117 29.59 -33.22 28.58
CA LYS A 117 30.94 -32.65 28.71
C LYS A 117 30.90 -31.44 29.64
N GLU A 118 32.01 -31.16 30.30
CA GLU A 118 32.19 -29.98 31.15
C GLU A 118 31.83 -28.68 30.40
N ASP A 119 31.27 -27.72 31.15
CA ASP A 119 30.66 -26.51 30.62
C ASP A 119 31.58 -25.73 29.66
N GLY A 120 31.22 -25.77 28.36
CA GLY A 120 31.66 -24.76 27.39
C GLY A 120 32.46 -25.26 26.19
N GLU A 121 32.93 -26.51 26.17
CA GLU A 121 33.64 -27.03 25.00
C GLU A 121 32.70 -27.30 23.82
N LYS A 122 33.02 -26.69 22.66
CA LYS A 122 32.29 -26.91 21.41
C LYS A 122 33.03 -27.95 20.58
N ALA A 123 32.38 -29.07 20.27
CA ALA A 123 32.91 -30.04 19.31
C ALA A 123 32.69 -29.55 17.88
N LYS A 124 33.67 -29.76 17.01
CA LYS A 124 33.53 -29.52 15.56
C LYS A 124 33.08 -30.82 14.91
N LEU A 125 31.84 -30.87 14.44
CA LEU A 125 31.24 -32.06 13.83
C LEU A 125 30.81 -31.77 12.39
N MET A 126 30.97 -32.77 11.52
CA MET A 126 30.51 -32.70 10.14
C MET A 126 29.07 -33.18 10.07
N PHE A 127 28.13 -32.26 9.86
CA PHE A 127 26.73 -32.60 9.65
C PHE A 127 26.47 -32.90 8.17
N CYS A 128 25.67 -33.93 7.92
CA CYS A 128 25.13 -34.29 6.63
C CYS A 128 23.62 -34.02 6.61
N TYR A 129 23.15 -33.42 5.53
CA TYR A 129 21.74 -33.10 5.29
C TYR A 129 21.32 -33.65 3.93
N THR A 130 20.07 -34.08 3.76
CA THR A 130 19.59 -34.67 2.50
C THR A 130 18.33 -34.00 1.96
N MET A 131 17.37 -33.69 2.82
CA MET A 131 16.07 -33.14 2.49
C MET A 131 15.88 -31.74 3.06
N ASP A 132 15.44 -30.83 2.20
CA ASP A 132 15.16 -29.44 2.56
C ASP A 132 13.71 -29.08 2.22
N VAL A 133 13.24 -27.95 2.74
CA VAL A 133 12.07 -27.20 2.29
C VAL A 133 12.51 -25.77 1.99
N ILE A 134 12.40 -25.35 0.72
CA ILE A 134 12.52 -23.92 0.39
C ILE A 134 11.31 -23.22 0.96
N THR A 135 11.54 -22.18 1.74
CA THR A 135 10.50 -21.31 2.29
C THR A 135 10.68 -19.92 1.71
N VAL A 136 9.59 -19.36 1.18
CA VAL A 136 9.51 -17.97 0.73
C VAL A 136 8.59 -17.23 1.68
N GLU A 137 9.15 -16.33 2.48
CA GLU A 137 8.39 -15.56 3.46
C GLU A 137 8.05 -14.15 2.96
N ALA A 138 6.88 -13.66 3.39
CA ALA A 138 6.43 -12.31 3.11
C ALA A 138 7.15 -11.26 3.97
N ASN A 139 7.73 -10.24 3.33
CA ASN A 139 8.36 -9.11 4.01
C ASN A 139 7.32 -8.21 4.70
N SER A 140 6.03 -8.36 4.37
CA SER A 140 4.94 -7.62 4.99
C SER A 140 3.79 -8.54 5.36
N LYS A 141 3.42 -8.55 6.64
CA LYS A 141 2.17 -9.15 7.14
C LYS A 141 0.94 -8.30 6.80
N GLU A 142 1.14 -7.02 6.48
CA GLU A 142 0.07 -6.04 6.23
C GLU A 142 -0.47 -6.10 4.80
N HIS A 143 0.26 -6.72 3.87
CA HIS A 143 -0.12 -6.77 2.47
C HIS A 143 -0.35 -8.22 2.02
N LYS A 144 -1.63 -8.64 1.92
CA LYS A 144 -1.99 -9.94 1.32
C LYS A 144 -1.34 -10.08 -0.06
N MET A 145 -0.68 -11.22 -0.28
CA MET A 145 0.06 -11.55 -1.51
C MET A 145 1.19 -10.57 -1.89
N ALA A 146 1.67 -9.74 -0.97
CA ALA A 146 3.06 -9.28 -1.01
C ALA A 146 3.91 -10.49 -0.59
N ALA A 147 3.97 -11.50 -1.45
CA ALA A 147 4.80 -12.67 -1.25
C ALA A 147 6.24 -12.16 -1.34
N GLY A 148 6.75 -11.79 -0.18
CA GLY A 148 8.10 -11.31 0.03
C GLY A 148 9.13 -12.31 -0.46
N PHE A 149 10.35 -11.81 -0.49
CA PHE A 149 11.45 -12.42 -1.22
C PHE A 149 12.54 -12.95 -0.29
N GLU A 150 12.22 -13.15 0.99
CA GLU A 150 13.13 -13.83 1.90
C GLU A 150 13.06 -15.33 1.63
N VAL A 151 13.93 -15.77 0.72
CA VAL A 151 14.12 -17.18 0.39
C VAL A 151 15.09 -17.77 1.41
N SER A 152 14.63 -18.74 2.17
CA SER A 152 15.47 -19.55 3.04
C SER A 152 15.28 -21.03 2.74
N MET A 153 16.29 -21.81 3.09
CA MET A 153 16.25 -23.26 3.01
C MET A 153 16.41 -23.83 4.40
N THR A 154 15.43 -24.61 4.85
CA THR A 154 15.41 -25.20 6.18
C THR A 154 15.52 -26.73 6.12
N TYR A 155 16.70 -27.23 6.44
CA TYR A 155 16.96 -28.64 6.67
C TYR A 155 16.58 -29.04 8.09
N ARG A 156 15.89 -30.17 8.25
CA ARG A 156 15.46 -30.70 9.56
C ARG A 156 15.95 -32.12 9.84
N ASP A 157 16.76 -32.65 8.94
CA ASP A 157 17.21 -34.05 8.88
C ASP A 157 18.71 -34.21 9.15
N GLY A 158 19.37 -33.15 9.65
CA GLY A 158 20.80 -33.12 9.85
C GLY A 158 21.28 -34.21 10.79
N PHE A 159 22.34 -34.91 10.39
CA PHE A 159 22.97 -35.91 11.23
C PHE A 159 24.50 -35.84 11.20
N ALA A 160 25.13 -36.22 12.31
CA ALA A 160 26.58 -36.32 12.43
C ALA A 160 26.94 -37.56 13.24
N ASP A 161 27.98 -38.25 12.80
CA ASP A 161 28.52 -39.41 13.49
C ASP A 161 29.68 -38.97 14.39
N LEU A 162 29.63 -39.37 15.65
CA LEU A 162 30.65 -39.11 16.67
C LEU A 162 31.28 -40.44 17.07
N GLN A 163 32.61 -40.51 17.06
CA GLN A 163 33.30 -41.65 17.62
C GLN A 163 33.55 -41.41 19.11
N ASP A 164 33.01 -42.27 19.96
CA ASP A 164 33.27 -42.22 21.39
C ASP A 164 34.69 -42.76 21.68
N GLU A 165 35.53 -41.93 22.30
CA GLU A 165 36.92 -42.25 22.64
C GLU A 165 37.02 -43.34 23.72
N GLY A 166 35.97 -43.54 24.53
CA GLY A 166 35.96 -44.53 25.61
C GLY A 166 35.47 -45.92 25.19
N THR A 167 34.45 -45.99 24.33
CA THR A 167 33.80 -47.24 23.92
C THR A 167 34.18 -47.68 22.49
N GLY A 168 34.69 -46.77 21.66
CA GLY A 168 34.94 -47.00 20.23
C GLY A 168 33.67 -47.06 19.39
N GLU A 169 32.48 -46.87 19.99
CA GLU A 169 31.20 -46.91 19.29
C GLU A 169 30.95 -45.62 18.52
N THR A 170 30.22 -45.74 17.41
CA THR A 170 29.77 -44.60 16.60
C THR A 170 28.39 -44.18 17.05
N LEU A 171 28.29 -42.98 17.58
CA LEU A 171 27.07 -42.37 18.08
C LEU A 171 26.52 -41.38 17.06
N ARG A 172 25.22 -41.44 16.76
CA ARG A 172 24.62 -40.58 15.75
C ARG A 172 23.80 -39.47 16.39
N LEU A 173 24.22 -38.24 16.15
CA LEU A 173 23.39 -37.05 16.35
C LEU A 173 22.43 -36.94 15.17
N ALA A 174 21.13 -36.77 15.43
CA ALA A 174 20.10 -36.69 14.40
C ALA A 174 19.15 -35.51 14.65
N ASN A 175 18.31 -35.20 13.65
CA ASN A 175 17.32 -34.12 13.69
C ASN A 175 17.92 -32.72 13.92
N HIS A 176 19.18 -32.52 13.52
CA HIS A 176 19.80 -31.20 13.58
C HIS A 176 19.20 -30.29 12.51
N VAL A 177 18.86 -29.06 12.91
CA VAL A 177 18.20 -28.09 12.03
C VAL A 177 19.22 -27.10 11.50
N ALA A 178 19.24 -26.90 10.19
CA ALA A 178 20.02 -25.86 9.53
C ALA A 178 19.12 -24.96 8.71
N VAL A 179 19.28 -23.64 8.88
CA VAL A 179 18.69 -22.64 7.99
C VAL A 179 19.82 -22.05 7.15
N MET A 180 19.67 -22.14 5.84
CA MET A 180 20.60 -21.63 4.83
C MET A 180 19.96 -20.45 4.11
N GLY A 181 20.77 -19.42 3.81
CA GLY A 181 20.33 -18.27 3.03
C GLY A 181 20.30 -18.56 1.53
N PRO A 182 19.85 -17.58 0.73
CA PRO A 182 19.70 -17.71 -0.72
C PRO A 182 21.03 -17.98 -1.46
N GLU A 183 22.17 -17.61 -0.87
CA GLU A 183 23.50 -17.87 -1.40
C GLU A 183 23.81 -19.36 -1.55
N HIS A 184 23.22 -20.21 -0.70
CA HIS A 184 23.46 -21.65 -0.71
C HIS A 184 22.83 -22.34 -1.93
N ILE A 185 21.72 -21.81 -2.44
CA ILE A 185 21.11 -22.22 -3.72
C ILE A 185 21.59 -21.36 -4.90
N ARG A 186 22.58 -20.48 -4.68
CA ARG A 186 23.08 -19.48 -5.65
C ARG A 186 21.96 -18.63 -6.26
N LEU A 187 20.95 -18.27 -5.47
CA LEU A 187 19.93 -17.33 -5.87
C LEU A 187 20.44 -15.91 -5.60
N THR A 188 20.71 -15.15 -6.66
CA THR A 188 21.09 -13.74 -6.53
C THR A 188 19.89 -12.88 -6.17
N ALA A 189 20.11 -11.72 -5.54
CA ALA A 189 19.04 -10.76 -5.25
C ALA A 189 18.24 -10.30 -6.49
N THR A 190 18.82 -10.38 -7.69
CA THR A 190 18.16 -10.01 -8.96
C THR A 190 17.42 -11.18 -9.63
N MET A 191 17.28 -12.31 -8.93
CA MET A 191 16.59 -13.52 -9.39
C MET A 191 17.13 -14.05 -10.73
N GLN A 192 18.45 -14.00 -10.92
CA GLN A 192 19.08 -14.64 -12.05
C GLN A 192 19.19 -16.15 -11.82
N GLU A 193 18.81 -16.91 -12.83
CA GLU A 193 18.88 -18.37 -12.81
C GLU A 193 20.36 -18.79 -12.84
N SER A 194 20.79 -19.58 -11.85
CA SER A 194 22.12 -20.17 -11.82
C SER A 194 22.06 -21.61 -12.31
N ALA A 195 23.18 -22.14 -12.82
CA ALA A 195 23.26 -23.54 -13.26
C ALA A 195 22.91 -24.52 -12.13
N GLN A 196 23.31 -24.21 -10.89
CA GLN A 196 22.96 -25.00 -9.71
C GLN A 196 21.47 -24.97 -9.42
N LEU A 197 20.84 -23.78 -9.46
CA LEU A 197 19.40 -23.64 -9.25
C LEU A 197 18.59 -24.38 -10.33
N THR A 198 19.05 -24.30 -11.58
CA THR A 198 18.45 -25.04 -12.72
C THR A 198 18.50 -26.55 -12.46
N GLN A 199 19.65 -27.05 -11.98
CA GLN A 199 19.81 -28.47 -11.64
C GLN A 199 18.90 -28.88 -10.48
N ILE A 200 18.81 -28.04 -9.44
CA ILE A 200 17.93 -28.29 -8.29
C ILE A 200 16.48 -28.41 -8.76
N PHE A 201 15.99 -27.49 -9.60
CA PHE A 201 14.63 -27.56 -10.12
C PHE A 201 14.41 -28.77 -11.04
N ALA A 202 15.38 -29.11 -11.90
CA ALA A 202 15.26 -30.29 -12.75
C ALA A 202 15.16 -31.58 -11.93
N GLN A 203 15.93 -31.71 -10.84
CA GLN A 203 15.93 -32.89 -9.97
C GLN A 203 14.66 -33.00 -9.12
N ASN A 204 13.96 -31.90 -8.87
CA ASN A 204 12.84 -31.83 -7.95
C ASN A 204 11.52 -31.43 -8.65
N GLN A 205 11.43 -31.61 -9.97
CA GLN A 205 10.29 -31.18 -10.77
C GLN A 205 8.95 -31.71 -10.25
N GLU A 206 8.91 -32.97 -9.85
CA GLU A 206 7.69 -33.61 -9.31
C GLU A 206 7.18 -32.93 -8.03
N CYS A 207 8.07 -32.30 -7.26
CA CYS A 207 7.73 -31.65 -6.00
C CYS A 207 7.23 -30.21 -6.19
N TRP A 208 7.88 -29.41 -7.04
CA TRP A 208 7.55 -27.99 -7.18
C TRP A 208 6.50 -27.70 -8.27
N GLU A 209 6.38 -28.51 -9.32
CA GLU A 209 5.44 -28.25 -10.42
C GLU A 209 3.97 -28.21 -9.96
N PRO A 210 3.49 -29.12 -9.08
CA PRO A 210 2.14 -29.03 -8.53
C PRO A 210 1.91 -27.75 -7.71
N MET A 211 2.91 -27.34 -6.90
CA MET A 211 2.83 -26.12 -6.10
C MET A 211 2.73 -24.88 -6.98
N LEU A 212 3.52 -24.82 -8.05
CA LEU A 212 3.46 -23.72 -9.02
C LEU A 212 2.06 -23.62 -9.65
N LYS A 213 1.41 -24.75 -9.97
CA LYS A 213 0.05 -24.75 -10.52
C LYS A 213 -0.96 -24.19 -9.50
N THR A 214 -0.84 -24.57 -8.22
CA THR A 214 -1.67 -24.03 -7.13
C THR A 214 -1.46 -22.52 -6.99
N GLN A 215 -0.22 -22.06 -6.93
CA GLN A 215 0.05 -20.62 -6.83
C GLN A 215 -0.45 -19.84 -8.05
N GLN A 216 -0.26 -20.36 -9.26
CA GLN A 216 -0.81 -19.73 -10.47
C GLN A 216 -2.34 -19.65 -10.43
N HIS A 217 -3.00 -20.66 -9.88
CA HIS A 217 -4.44 -20.65 -9.64
C HIS A 217 -4.83 -19.56 -8.63
N ASP A 218 -4.13 -19.46 -7.50
CA ASP A 218 -4.39 -18.45 -6.47
C ASP A 218 -4.15 -17.03 -6.98
N CYS A 219 -3.05 -16.82 -7.72
CA CYS A 219 -2.77 -15.56 -8.41
C CYS A 219 -3.91 -15.21 -9.37
N ARG A 220 -4.42 -16.17 -10.16
CA ARG A 220 -5.55 -15.95 -11.08
C ARG A 220 -6.82 -15.57 -10.33
N LYS A 221 -7.19 -16.33 -9.30
CA LYS A 221 -8.35 -16.06 -8.46
C LYS A 221 -8.28 -14.68 -7.81
N TYR A 222 -7.08 -14.28 -7.37
CA TYR A 222 -6.82 -12.94 -6.85
C TYR A 222 -7.11 -11.85 -7.89
N ARG A 223 -6.67 -12.01 -9.14
CA ARG A 223 -6.98 -11.07 -10.24
C ARG A 223 -8.48 -11.02 -10.57
N GLU A 224 -9.13 -12.18 -10.60
CA GLU A 224 -10.58 -12.28 -10.84
C GLU A 224 -11.38 -11.50 -9.78
N ASN A 225 -10.96 -11.58 -8.51
CA ASN A 225 -11.57 -10.81 -7.42
C ASN A 225 -11.44 -9.28 -7.64
N PHE A 226 -10.30 -8.79 -8.12
CA PHE A 226 -10.14 -7.37 -8.48
C PHE A 226 -11.08 -6.98 -9.62
N LEU A 227 -11.16 -7.80 -10.66
CA LEU A 227 -12.04 -7.55 -11.78
C LEU A 227 -13.51 -7.53 -11.35
N GLU A 228 -13.92 -8.43 -10.46
CA GLU A 228 -15.27 -8.45 -9.89
C GLU A 228 -15.55 -7.19 -9.07
N LYS A 229 -14.62 -6.75 -8.21
CA LYS A 229 -14.73 -5.50 -7.45
C LYS A 229 -14.91 -4.30 -8.39
N HIS A 230 -14.08 -4.20 -9.44
CA HIS A 230 -14.20 -3.15 -10.45
C HIS A 230 -15.55 -3.22 -11.18
N ASN A 231 -16.01 -4.41 -11.53
CA ASN A 231 -17.31 -4.60 -12.19
C ASN A 231 -18.48 -4.19 -11.27
N LYS A 232 -18.42 -4.50 -9.97
CA LYS A 232 -19.39 -4.04 -8.98
C LYS A 232 -19.40 -2.51 -8.89
N SER A 233 -18.24 -1.87 -8.78
CA SER A 233 -18.14 -0.41 -8.79
C SER A 233 -18.68 0.22 -10.08
N ARG A 234 -18.37 -0.38 -11.24
CA ARG A 234 -18.86 0.08 -12.56
C ARG A 234 -20.37 -0.04 -12.72
N ARG A 235 -21.03 -0.95 -12.00
CA ARG A 235 -22.50 -1.05 -11.99
C ARG A 235 -23.16 0.10 -11.22
N VAL A 236 -22.44 0.71 -10.29
CA VAL A 236 -22.92 1.88 -9.53
C VAL A 236 -22.67 3.16 -10.31
N LEU A 237 -21.44 3.35 -10.82
CA LEU A 237 -21.01 4.50 -11.59
C LEU A 237 -20.06 4.03 -12.70
N ASN A 238 -20.41 4.28 -13.96
CA ASN A 238 -19.57 3.93 -15.09
C ASN A 238 -18.25 4.71 -15.09
N ASP A 239 -17.20 4.12 -15.65
CA ASP A 239 -15.88 4.76 -15.82
C ASP A 239 -15.98 6.11 -16.57
N GLY A 240 -16.98 6.25 -17.45
CA GLY A 240 -17.25 7.48 -18.19
C GLY A 240 -17.67 8.65 -17.30
N PHE A 241 -18.28 8.40 -16.13
CA PHE A 241 -18.67 9.45 -15.20
C PHE A 241 -17.44 10.28 -14.78
N TRP A 242 -16.36 9.63 -14.40
CA TRP A 242 -15.15 10.32 -13.94
C TRP A 242 -14.55 11.24 -15.00
N TYR A 243 -14.51 10.78 -16.26
CA TYR A 243 -13.91 11.55 -17.33
C TYR A 243 -14.81 12.68 -17.83
N TYR A 244 -16.10 12.40 -18.03
CA TYR A 244 -17.01 13.34 -18.69
C TYR A 244 -17.80 14.22 -17.71
N VAL A 245 -17.94 13.79 -16.46
CA VAL A 245 -18.69 14.52 -15.42
C VAL A 245 -17.72 15.08 -14.38
N TYR A 246 -17.01 14.21 -13.64
CA TYR A 246 -16.19 14.66 -12.51
C TYR A 246 -15.10 15.66 -12.94
N ASN A 247 -14.38 15.37 -14.03
CA ASN A 247 -13.31 16.23 -14.54
C ASN A 247 -13.79 17.43 -15.37
N ASN A 248 -15.11 17.63 -15.53
CA ASN A 248 -15.66 18.70 -16.33
C ASN A 248 -16.42 19.71 -15.45
N PRO A 249 -15.71 20.71 -14.87
CA PRO A 249 -16.35 21.70 -14.01
C PRO A 249 -17.36 22.57 -14.77
N THR A 250 -17.25 22.66 -16.09
CA THR A 250 -18.10 23.51 -16.94
C THR A 250 -19.35 22.79 -17.47
N LEU A 251 -19.55 21.52 -17.11
CA LEU A 251 -20.69 20.74 -17.58
C LEU A 251 -22.01 21.39 -17.15
N SER A 252 -22.91 21.62 -18.12
CA SER A 252 -24.24 22.18 -17.84
C SER A 252 -25.14 21.15 -17.16
N TYR A 253 -26.18 21.64 -16.49
CA TYR A 253 -27.17 20.78 -15.83
C TYR A 253 -27.85 19.84 -16.83
N ASP A 254 -28.32 20.38 -17.97
CA ASP A 254 -29.04 19.59 -18.97
C ASP A 254 -28.15 18.51 -19.59
N SER A 255 -26.90 18.85 -19.92
CA SER A 255 -25.93 17.88 -20.47
C SER A 255 -25.54 16.81 -19.44
N LEU A 256 -25.48 17.14 -18.15
CA LEU A 256 -25.27 16.15 -17.10
C LEU A 256 -26.47 15.19 -17.00
N VAL A 257 -27.68 15.73 -16.93
CA VAL A 257 -28.91 14.93 -16.80
C VAL A 257 -29.08 14.00 -17.99
N GLU A 258 -28.91 14.51 -19.21
CA GLU A 258 -28.96 13.71 -20.44
C GLU A 258 -27.94 12.56 -20.38
N ARG A 259 -26.70 12.86 -19.98
CA ARG A 259 -25.64 11.87 -19.88
C ARG A 259 -25.96 10.81 -18.83
N LEU A 260 -26.35 11.20 -17.62
CA LEU A 260 -26.69 10.27 -16.55
C LEU A 260 -27.89 9.40 -16.93
N ARG A 261 -28.92 9.93 -17.59
CA ARG A 261 -30.02 9.10 -18.11
C ARG A 261 -29.55 8.05 -19.12
N ARG A 262 -28.58 8.40 -19.97
CA ARG A 262 -28.04 7.50 -20.99
C ARG A 262 -27.09 6.45 -20.43
N THR A 263 -26.27 6.80 -19.44
CA THR A 263 -25.18 5.93 -18.95
C THR A 263 -25.42 5.32 -17.58
N GLU A 264 -26.27 5.94 -16.75
CA GLU A 264 -26.54 5.59 -15.35
C GLU A 264 -28.06 5.55 -15.06
N PRO A 265 -28.81 4.59 -15.63
CA PRO A 265 -30.27 4.55 -15.52
C PRO A 265 -30.77 4.41 -14.06
N ASN A 266 -29.92 3.97 -13.14
CA ASN A 266 -30.25 3.73 -11.73
C ASN A 266 -30.05 4.95 -10.82
N LEU A 267 -29.54 6.08 -11.33
CA LEU A 267 -29.20 7.25 -10.51
C LEU A 267 -30.42 8.17 -10.30
N PHE A 268 -30.72 8.51 -9.05
CA PHE A 268 -31.79 9.44 -8.70
C PHE A 268 -31.42 10.89 -9.04
N ILE A 269 -31.97 11.39 -10.15
CA ILE A 269 -31.67 12.72 -10.71
C ILE A 269 -32.19 13.90 -9.85
N ARG A 270 -33.10 13.65 -8.88
CA ARG A 270 -33.77 14.73 -8.12
C ARG A 270 -32.82 15.63 -7.30
N GLU A 271 -31.69 15.10 -6.84
CA GLU A 271 -30.76 15.84 -5.97
C GLU A 271 -29.75 16.73 -6.73
N LEU A 272 -29.64 16.59 -8.06
CA LEU A 272 -28.69 17.36 -8.87
C LEU A 272 -28.99 18.86 -8.88
N SER A 273 -30.26 19.24 -8.74
CA SER A 273 -30.67 20.65 -8.72
C SER A 273 -30.03 21.42 -7.56
N PHE A 274 -29.85 20.75 -6.41
CA PHE A 274 -29.20 21.34 -5.24
C PHE A 274 -27.70 21.50 -5.45
N LEU A 275 -27.04 20.50 -6.04
CA LEU A 275 -25.62 20.57 -6.40
C LEU A 275 -25.33 21.76 -7.33
N PHE A 276 -26.14 21.96 -8.38
CA PHE A 276 -25.95 23.07 -9.31
C PHE A 276 -26.22 24.43 -8.68
N LYS A 277 -27.22 24.54 -7.80
CA LYS A 277 -27.45 25.77 -7.01
C LYS A 277 -26.24 26.08 -6.12
N ARG A 278 -25.67 25.07 -5.46
CA ARG A 278 -24.46 25.23 -4.65
C ARG A 278 -23.26 25.64 -5.50
N MET A 279 -23.05 25.01 -6.66
CA MET A 279 -21.98 25.39 -7.59
C MET A 279 -22.14 26.83 -8.08
N ALA A 280 -23.37 27.26 -8.40
CA ALA A 280 -23.66 28.65 -8.76
C ALA A 280 -23.36 29.62 -7.62
N PHE A 281 -23.74 29.28 -6.38
CA PHE A 281 -23.41 30.05 -5.18
C PHE A 281 -21.90 30.20 -4.98
N VAL A 282 -21.15 29.09 -5.03
CA VAL A 282 -19.69 29.11 -4.88
C VAL A 282 -19.01 29.91 -5.99
N ARG A 283 -19.57 29.93 -7.20
CA ARG A 283 -19.05 30.71 -8.34
C ARG A 283 -19.45 32.18 -8.34
N PHE A 284 -20.39 32.57 -7.49
CA PHE A 284 -20.99 33.90 -7.53
C PHE A 284 -19.97 35.02 -7.25
N GLN A 285 -19.15 34.86 -6.21
CA GLN A 285 -18.14 35.85 -5.82
C GLN A 285 -16.88 35.17 -5.26
N PRO A 286 -15.68 35.76 -5.47
CA PRO A 286 -14.43 35.18 -4.96
C PRO A 286 -14.42 34.99 -3.44
N ALA A 287 -15.01 35.93 -2.68
CA ALA A 287 -15.12 35.82 -1.22
C ALA A 287 -15.99 34.64 -0.77
N VAL A 288 -17.12 34.41 -1.45
CA VAL A 288 -17.99 33.25 -1.21
C VAL A 288 -17.28 31.95 -1.56
N LYS A 289 -16.57 31.92 -2.69
CA LYS A 289 -15.77 30.76 -3.10
C LYS A 289 -14.74 30.40 -2.05
N PHE A 290 -13.95 31.38 -1.62
CA PHE A 290 -12.90 31.19 -0.61
C PHE A 290 -13.48 30.71 0.71
N TRP A 291 -14.51 31.39 1.21
CA TRP A 291 -15.18 31.02 2.46
C TRP A 291 -15.72 29.59 2.41
N PHE A 292 -16.45 29.24 1.35
CA PHE A 292 -17.02 27.91 1.17
C PHE A 292 -15.92 26.84 1.15
N LEU A 293 -14.88 27.00 0.32
CA LEU A 293 -13.82 26.00 0.17
C LEU A 293 -13.00 25.82 1.44
N PHE A 294 -12.73 26.90 2.18
CA PHE A 294 -12.02 26.80 3.46
C PHE A 294 -12.76 25.91 4.47
N TRP A 295 -14.07 26.13 4.63
CA TRP A 295 -14.87 25.32 5.54
C TRP A 295 -15.08 23.89 5.03
N ASP A 296 -15.24 23.72 3.71
CA ASP A 296 -15.35 22.42 3.04
C ASP A 296 -14.15 21.54 3.31
N ASP A 297 -12.95 22.06 3.05
CA ASP A 297 -11.70 21.35 3.27
C ASP A 297 -11.47 21.04 4.75
N LEU A 298 -11.76 22.01 5.63
CA LEU A 298 -11.63 21.80 7.08
C LEU A 298 -12.52 20.66 7.57
N PHE A 299 -13.79 20.61 7.15
CA PHE A 299 -14.70 19.55 7.57
C PHE A 299 -14.42 18.22 6.88
N ALA A 300 -14.07 18.21 5.59
CA ALA A 300 -13.72 16.99 4.87
C ALA A 300 -12.52 16.27 5.51
N CYS A 301 -11.51 17.03 5.94
CA CYS A 301 -10.30 16.47 6.53
C CYS A 301 -10.43 16.18 8.05
N ASN A 302 -11.34 16.86 8.76
CA ASN A 302 -11.40 16.80 10.23
C ASN A 302 -12.77 16.43 10.80
N GLY A 303 -13.79 16.19 9.97
CA GLY A 303 -15.19 16.04 10.40
C GLY A 303 -15.45 14.90 11.40
N ASP A 304 -14.61 13.87 11.37
CA ASP A 304 -14.68 12.74 12.32
C ASP A 304 -14.08 13.04 13.70
N MET A 305 -13.39 14.17 13.86
CA MET A 305 -12.93 14.62 15.18
C MET A 305 -14.12 14.82 16.11
N ALA A 306 -14.03 14.31 17.34
CA ALA A 306 -15.12 14.36 18.32
C ALA A 306 -15.66 15.79 18.56
N CYS A 307 -14.80 16.81 18.46
CA CYS A 307 -15.17 18.21 18.63
C CYS A 307 -15.94 18.82 17.44
N LEU A 308 -15.80 18.27 16.23
CA LEU A 308 -16.58 18.67 15.04
C LEU A 308 -17.82 17.80 14.88
N LYS A 309 -17.70 16.49 15.12
CA LYS A 309 -18.82 15.53 15.04
C LYS A 309 -20.01 15.92 15.92
N ARG A 310 -19.75 16.44 17.13
CA ARG A 310 -20.80 16.94 18.05
C ARG A 310 -21.60 18.12 17.48
N TYR A 311 -20.99 18.92 16.61
CA TYR A 311 -21.59 20.10 16.00
C TYR A 311 -21.69 19.95 14.48
N ARG A 312 -21.86 18.71 14.00
CA ARG A 312 -21.87 18.38 12.57
C ARG A 312 -22.82 19.28 11.78
N ALA A 313 -24.01 19.55 12.32
CA ALA A 313 -25.01 20.38 11.65
C ALA A 313 -24.50 21.78 11.23
N ASP A 314 -23.46 22.27 11.89
CA ASP A 314 -22.90 23.58 11.62
C ASP A 314 -21.79 23.61 10.57
N PHE A 315 -21.19 22.44 10.32
CA PHE A 315 -20.05 22.26 9.43
C PHE A 315 -20.36 21.28 8.29
N ASP A 316 -21.55 20.71 8.23
CA ASP A 316 -21.95 19.85 7.13
C ASP A 316 -22.48 20.71 5.97
N PRO A 317 -21.91 20.62 4.75
CA PRO A 317 -22.41 21.40 3.61
C PRO A 317 -23.83 20.99 3.20
N LEU A 318 -24.33 19.82 3.60
CA LEU A 318 -25.72 19.42 3.32
C LEU A 318 -26.74 20.21 4.16
N GLU A 319 -26.30 20.87 5.23
CA GLU A 319 -27.18 21.60 6.14
C GLU A 319 -27.39 23.05 5.69
N PRO A 320 -28.64 23.52 5.51
CA PRO A 320 -28.91 24.89 5.05
C PRO A 320 -28.42 25.98 6.01
N THR A 321 -28.29 25.67 7.29
CA THR A 321 -27.85 26.59 8.37
C THR A 321 -26.34 26.54 8.63
N SER A 322 -25.63 25.73 7.84
CA SER A 322 -24.20 25.54 7.91
C SER A 322 -23.44 26.85 7.68
N ILE A 323 -22.26 26.93 8.29
CA ILE A 323 -21.38 28.11 8.19
C ILE A 323 -21.00 28.46 6.73
N TYR A 324 -21.07 27.48 5.84
CA TYR A 324 -20.68 27.54 4.44
C TYR A 324 -21.45 28.58 3.63
N TYR A 325 -22.75 28.69 3.91
CA TYR A 325 -23.68 29.49 3.09
C TYR A 325 -23.79 30.95 3.55
N ARG A 326 -23.14 31.30 4.67
CA ARG A 326 -23.19 32.65 5.23
C ARG A 326 -21.81 33.08 5.67
N ILE A 327 -21.23 34.01 4.93
CA ILE A 327 -20.02 34.72 5.37
C ILE A 327 -20.36 35.44 6.68
N MET A 328 -19.65 35.08 7.74
CA MET A 328 -19.84 35.66 9.06
C MET A 328 -18.85 36.80 9.27
N LYS A 329 -19.28 37.87 9.95
CA LYS A 329 -18.34 38.85 10.50
C LYS A 329 -17.48 38.18 11.58
N ARG A 330 -16.26 38.69 11.78
CA ARG A 330 -15.26 38.08 12.66
C ARG A 330 -15.75 37.88 14.08
N ASP A 331 -16.35 38.90 14.67
CA ASP A 331 -16.99 38.88 15.99
C ASP A 331 -18.06 37.78 16.10
N ALA A 332 -18.91 37.65 15.09
CA ALA A 332 -19.97 36.64 15.04
C ALA A 332 -19.39 35.21 14.91
N LEU A 333 -18.36 35.02 14.08
CA LEU A 333 -17.67 33.74 13.95
C LEU A 333 -17.01 33.34 15.27
N GLU A 334 -16.28 34.29 15.86
CA GLU A 334 -15.57 34.11 17.12
C GLU A 334 -16.51 33.71 18.26
N THR A 335 -17.68 34.35 18.33
CA THR A 335 -18.75 34.01 19.28
C THR A 335 -19.23 32.58 19.06
N ARG A 336 -19.60 32.25 17.81
CA ARG A 336 -20.13 30.92 17.44
C ARG A 336 -19.13 29.79 17.73
N LEU A 337 -17.84 29.99 17.47
CA LEU A 337 -16.79 29.02 17.78
C LEU A 337 -16.52 28.89 19.29
N SER A 338 -16.69 29.98 20.05
CA SER A 338 -16.48 30.00 21.49
C SER A 338 -17.60 29.25 22.24
N GLU A 339 -18.85 29.44 21.84
CA GLU A 339 -20.02 28.73 22.38
C GLU A 339 -19.86 27.20 22.23
N ARG A 340 -19.15 26.76 21.19
CA ARG A 340 -18.91 25.34 20.87
C ARG A 340 -17.62 24.78 21.43
N LYS A 341 -16.87 25.59 22.19
CA LYS A 341 -15.55 25.23 22.75
C LYS A 341 -14.53 24.85 21.66
N GLN A 342 -14.67 25.38 20.45
CA GLN A 342 -13.77 25.13 19.32
C GLN A 342 -12.66 26.19 19.21
N ARG A 343 -12.84 27.34 19.86
CA ARG A 343 -11.83 28.40 20.02
C ARG A 343 -11.15 28.32 21.40
N GLY A 344 -9.83 28.54 21.44
CA GLY A 344 -9.08 28.73 22.69
C GLY A 344 -9.43 30.05 23.36
N LYS A 345 -9.59 30.05 24.70
CA LYS A 345 -9.76 31.30 25.44
C LYS A 345 -8.43 32.07 25.44
N PRO A 346 -8.38 33.34 25.06
CA PRO A 346 -7.20 34.16 25.27
C PRO A 346 -7.03 34.29 26.80
N PHE A 347 -5.87 33.89 27.32
CA PHE A 347 -5.47 34.04 28.74
C PHE A 347 -6.08 33.10 29.79
N SER A 348 -6.47 31.87 29.46
CA SER A 348 -6.65 30.86 30.52
C SER A 348 -5.35 30.09 30.74
N VAL A 349 -4.67 30.35 31.86
CA VAL A 349 -3.53 29.59 32.40
C VAL A 349 -3.81 28.07 32.39
N TRP A 350 -5.09 27.70 32.56
CA TRP A 350 -5.58 26.32 32.51
C TRP A 350 -5.53 25.68 31.10
N THR A 351 -5.58 26.47 30.03
CA THR A 351 -5.48 25.96 28.64
C THR A 351 -4.03 25.61 28.29
N VAL A 352 -3.07 26.36 28.85
CA VAL A 352 -1.63 26.11 28.73
C VAL A 352 -1.20 24.91 29.60
N LEU A 353 -1.72 24.80 30.83
CA LEU A 353 -1.44 23.69 31.74
C LEU A 353 -2.12 22.37 31.34
N CYS A 354 -3.32 22.39 30.76
CA CYS A 354 -4.07 21.17 30.41
C CYS A 354 -3.94 20.73 28.95
N ARG A 355 -3.03 21.31 28.15
CA ARG A 355 -2.81 20.97 26.71
C ARG A 355 -4.10 20.76 25.91
N ARG A 356 -5.14 21.57 26.16
CA ARG A 356 -6.39 21.46 25.39
C ARG A 356 -6.14 22.04 24.00
N LYS A 357 -5.89 21.15 23.04
CA LYS A 357 -5.79 21.48 21.61
C LYS A 357 -7.14 22.05 21.16
N THR A 358 -7.18 23.34 20.87
CA THR A 358 -8.34 24.01 20.28
C THR A 358 -8.17 24.08 18.77
N LEU A 359 -9.24 23.87 18.02
CA LEU A 359 -9.18 23.78 16.57
C LEU A 359 -8.91 25.14 15.90
N PHE A 360 -9.44 26.23 16.48
CA PHE A 360 -9.27 27.58 15.96
C PHE A 360 -8.50 28.47 16.92
N HIS A 361 -7.34 28.93 16.47
CA HIS A 361 -6.51 29.93 17.16
C HIS A 361 -6.64 31.30 16.48
N ASP A 362 -6.43 32.38 17.24
CA ASP A 362 -6.61 33.76 16.76
C ASP A 362 -5.74 34.11 15.54
N LYS A 363 -4.56 33.50 15.42
CA LYS A 363 -3.69 33.65 14.23
C LYS A 363 -4.36 33.09 12.97
N LEU A 364 -4.98 31.90 13.06
CA LEU A 364 -5.69 31.28 11.94
C LEU A 364 -6.90 32.13 11.54
N LEU A 365 -7.66 32.63 12.53
CA LEU A 365 -8.80 33.51 12.25
C LEU A 365 -8.36 34.83 11.62
N THR A 366 -7.23 35.40 12.05
CA THR A 366 -6.66 36.61 11.45
C THR A 366 -6.31 36.37 9.98
N LEU A 367 -5.58 35.29 9.68
CA LEU A 367 -5.23 34.91 8.31
C LEU A 367 -6.47 34.64 7.43
N LEU A 368 -7.49 33.98 7.98
CA LEU A 368 -8.75 33.72 7.31
C LEU A 368 -9.42 35.02 6.87
N TYR A 369 -9.53 36.00 7.77
CA TYR A 369 -10.19 37.28 7.47
C TYR A 369 -9.34 38.19 6.57
N GLU A 370 -8.02 38.22 6.72
CA GLU A 370 -7.13 38.92 5.79
C GLU A 370 -7.29 38.40 4.35
N GLN A 371 -7.37 37.07 4.19
CA GLN A 371 -7.57 36.46 2.88
C GLN A 371 -8.98 36.69 2.34
N LEU A 372 -10.00 36.67 3.21
CA LEU A 372 -11.37 37.00 2.85
C LEU A 372 -11.49 38.45 2.34
N GLU A 373 -10.84 39.42 3.01
CA GLU A 373 -10.81 40.82 2.61
C GLU A 373 -10.14 41.01 1.23
N ARG A 374 -9.03 40.29 0.98
CA ARG A 374 -8.41 40.27 -0.36
C ARG A 374 -9.36 39.75 -1.43
N CYS A 375 -10.20 38.77 -1.11
CA CYS A 375 -11.18 38.21 -2.04
C CYS A 375 -12.40 39.12 -2.27
N ILE A 376 -12.69 40.06 -1.37
CA ILE A 376 -13.75 41.06 -1.54
C ILE A 376 -13.29 42.17 -2.49
N GLY A 377 -12.00 42.53 -2.44
CA GLY A 377 -11.37 43.53 -3.29
C GLY A 377 -11.86 44.98 -3.04
N PRO A 378 -11.07 46.00 -3.39
CA PRO A 378 -11.56 47.38 -3.42
C PRO A 378 -12.45 47.58 -4.65
N ILE A 379 -13.69 48.04 -4.44
CA ILE A 379 -14.54 48.53 -5.54
C ILE A 379 -13.85 49.75 -6.15
N GLY A 380 -13.29 49.58 -7.36
CA GLY A 380 -12.83 50.69 -8.21
C GLY A 380 -11.35 51.04 -8.14
N LYS A 381 -10.54 50.40 -8.99
CA LYS A 381 -9.49 51.05 -9.79
C LYS A 381 -9.30 50.22 -11.07
N PRO A 382 -9.29 50.82 -12.27
CA PRO A 382 -9.07 50.07 -13.50
C PRO A 382 -7.69 49.41 -13.44
N ALA A 383 -7.67 48.11 -13.75
CA ALA A 383 -6.46 47.31 -13.77
C ALA A 383 -5.43 47.94 -14.73
N ALA A 384 -4.21 48.16 -14.24
CA ALA A 384 -3.06 48.43 -15.10
C ALA A 384 -2.86 47.26 -16.08
N PRO A 385 -2.39 47.50 -17.30
CA PRO A 385 -2.31 46.48 -18.34
C PRO A 385 -1.40 45.32 -17.89
N ALA A 386 -1.93 44.11 -18.04
CA ALA A 386 -1.31 42.86 -17.65
C ALA A 386 0.11 42.72 -18.24
N SER A 387 1.10 42.54 -17.36
CA SER A 387 2.38 41.97 -17.74
C SER A 387 2.17 40.51 -18.18
N LYS A 388 2.87 40.13 -19.26
CA LYS A 388 2.77 38.84 -19.97
C LYS A 388 2.71 37.61 -19.04
N PRO A 389 1.95 36.56 -19.43
CA PRO A 389 1.84 35.34 -18.65
C PRO A 389 3.19 34.62 -18.55
N SER A 390 3.69 34.44 -17.32
CA SER A 390 4.72 33.45 -17.03
C SER A 390 4.11 32.06 -17.13
N ALA A 391 4.83 31.15 -17.79
CA ALA A 391 4.44 29.75 -17.97
C ALA A 391 4.06 29.08 -16.63
N PRO A 392 3.11 28.13 -16.64
CA PRO A 392 2.71 27.42 -15.43
C PRO A 392 3.88 26.58 -14.90
N ASN A 393 4.12 26.72 -13.60
CA ASN A 393 5.15 25.98 -12.88
C ASN A 393 4.58 24.58 -12.54
N ASP A 394 5.02 23.54 -13.26
CA ASP A 394 4.52 22.15 -13.20
C ASP A 394 4.80 21.39 -11.88
N LYS A 395 5.02 22.09 -10.76
CA LYS A 395 5.53 21.47 -9.52
C LYS A 395 4.60 21.51 -8.30
N VAL A 396 3.35 21.93 -8.44
CA VAL A 396 2.38 21.87 -7.33
C VAL A 396 1.34 20.79 -7.61
N ASN A 397 1.58 19.59 -7.05
CA ASN A 397 0.66 18.47 -7.12
C ASN A 397 -0.34 18.58 -5.93
N PRO A 398 -1.62 18.95 -6.13
CA PRO A 398 -2.52 19.32 -5.03
C PRO A 398 -3.09 18.15 -4.21
N TRP A 399 -2.55 16.94 -4.32
CA TRP A 399 -3.23 15.71 -3.87
C TRP A 399 -2.38 14.77 -2.99
N SER A 400 -1.30 15.27 -2.37
CA SER A 400 -0.44 14.44 -1.51
C SER A 400 -1.08 13.96 -0.20
N GLU A 401 -2.28 14.44 0.16
CA GLU A 401 -2.92 14.12 1.44
C GLU A 401 -4.36 13.67 1.25
N CYS A 402 -4.54 12.46 0.71
CA CYS A 402 -5.78 11.69 0.83
C CYS A 402 -5.42 10.21 1.04
N HIS A 403 -4.66 9.94 2.11
CA HIS A 403 -4.39 8.60 2.60
C HIS A 403 -5.35 8.27 3.76
N SER A 404 -6.44 7.57 3.42
CA SER A 404 -7.14 6.64 4.32
C SER A 404 -8.15 5.82 3.51
N ILE A 405 -7.64 4.93 2.67
CA ILE A 405 -8.39 3.79 2.14
C ILE A 405 -7.56 2.53 2.42
N MET A 406 -7.26 2.30 3.70
CA MET A 406 -6.67 1.04 4.20
C MET A 406 -7.56 0.41 5.29
N ALA A 407 -8.68 1.05 5.67
CA ALA A 407 -9.53 0.59 6.76
C ALA A 407 -10.57 -0.48 6.36
N LEU A 408 -10.71 -0.82 5.07
CA LEU A 408 -11.70 -1.79 4.62
C LEU A 408 -11.14 -3.21 4.39
N GLU A 409 -9.87 -3.46 4.71
CA GLU A 409 -9.28 -4.81 4.60
C GLU A 409 -9.34 -5.62 5.92
N GLY A 410 -9.93 -5.07 6.99
CA GLY A 410 -9.94 -5.67 8.33
C GLY A 410 -11.29 -6.19 8.85
N GLU A 411 -12.43 -5.96 8.18
CA GLU A 411 -13.75 -6.33 8.75
C GLU A 411 -14.38 -7.61 8.18
N ASP A 412 -13.93 -8.13 7.04
CA ASP A 412 -14.48 -9.37 6.47
C ASP A 412 -13.58 -10.60 6.77
N ALA A 413 -13.45 -10.94 8.05
CA ALA A 413 -13.05 -12.27 8.53
C ALA A 413 -13.23 -12.38 10.06
N LYS A 414 -14.49 -12.44 10.50
CA LYS A 414 -14.86 -13.11 11.75
C LYS A 414 -16.00 -14.07 11.45
N ASP A 415 -15.61 -15.26 11.02
CA ASP A 415 -16.26 -16.52 11.38
C ASP A 415 -15.19 -17.40 12.03
#